data_AF-A0A975DIB7-F1
#
_entry.id   AF-A0A975DIB7-F1
#
_cell.length_a   1.000
_cell.length_b   1.000
_cell.length_c   1.000
_cell.angle_alpha   90.00
_cell.angle_beta   90.00
_cell.angle_gamma   90.00
#
_symmetry.space_group_name_H-M   'P 1'
#
loop_
_entity.id
_entity.type
_entity.pdbx_description
1 polymer ?
#
loop_
_entity_poly.entity_id
_entity_poly.type
_entity_poly.pdbx_seq_one_letter_code
_entity_poly.pdbx_strand_id
1 'polypeptide(L)'
;MSLSLLFAVSSWIASTASSVYKCDNGGTVVYSQFPCGDNQQVVTITPPPKMSTNEHADSIDNLKHQKTLEQVDLYVELEQIKREFEQLEGKRNRLMKQRDAKLDALMRKKQSANNNLAGAQWETSISEEMNAVSKSFDTDIKSLDARLDRLVEKIKAFKRP
;
A
#
# COMPACT_ATOMS: atom_id res chain seq x y z
N MET A 1 5.44 -74.97 34.90
CA MET A 1 4.23 -74.60 35.67
C MET A 1 4.16 -73.09 35.75
N SER A 2 2.96 -72.54 35.49
CA SER A 2 2.46 -71.18 35.87
C SER A 2 3.23 -69.94 35.40
N LEU A 3 2.64 -68.83 34.97
CA LEU A 3 1.26 -68.39 34.71
C LEU A 3 1.39 -66.98 34.11
N SER A 4 0.73 -66.70 32.99
CA SER A 4 0.70 -65.36 32.38
C SER A 4 -0.04 -64.35 33.28
N LEU A 5 0.47 -63.12 33.41
CA LEU A 5 -0.31 -61.98 33.92
C LEU A 5 -0.13 -60.76 32.98
N LEU A 6 -1.16 -60.51 32.18
CA LEU A 6 -1.35 -59.29 31.38
C LEU A 6 -1.81 -58.17 32.33
N PHE A 7 -0.99 -57.13 32.53
CA PHE A 7 -1.44 -55.88 33.15
C PHE A 7 -2.02 -54.96 32.07
N ALA A 8 -3.35 -54.94 31.98
CA ALA A 8 -4.08 -53.92 31.24
C ALA A 8 -4.07 -52.62 32.05
N VAL A 9 -3.29 -51.63 31.62
CA VAL A 9 -3.34 -50.26 32.17
C VAL A 9 -4.48 -49.52 31.47
N SER A 10 -5.69 -49.60 32.02
CA SER A 10 -6.82 -48.80 31.56
C SER A 10 -6.74 -47.40 32.18
N SER A 11 -6.33 -46.42 31.38
CA SER A 11 -6.35 -45.01 31.71
C SER A 11 -7.81 -44.51 31.74
N TRP A 12 -8.35 -44.17 32.91
CA TRP A 12 -9.63 -43.48 33.03
C TRP A 12 -9.40 -41.98 32.90
N ILE A 13 -9.67 -41.44 31.71
CA ILE A 13 -9.80 -40.00 31.50
C ILE A 13 -11.14 -39.59 32.10
N ALA A 14 -11.11 -38.95 33.28
CA ALA A 14 -12.30 -38.32 33.85
C ALA A 14 -12.65 -37.08 33.01
N SER A 15 -13.72 -37.17 32.22
CA SER A 15 -14.29 -36.02 31.52
C SER A 15 -14.87 -35.04 32.54
N THR A 16 -14.18 -33.93 32.80
CA THR A 16 -14.69 -32.85 33.66
C THR A 16 -15.85 -32.16 32.95
N ALA A 17 -17.08 -32.44 33.39
CA ALA A 17 -18.22 -31.60 33.05
C ALA A 17 -18.02 -30.23 33.71
N SER A 18 -17.85 -29.17 32.90
CA SER A 18 -17.65 -27.81 33.39
C SER A 18 -19.01 -27.21 33.79
N SER A 19 -19.33 -27.23 35.09
CA SER A 19 -20.42 -26.48 35.68
C SER A 19 -19.88 -25.23 36.37
N VAL A 20 -20.48 -24.07 36.11
CA VAL A 20 -20.17 -22.82 36.81
C VAL A 20 -21.21 -22.59 37.89
N TYR A 21 -20.76 -22.41 39.13
CA TYR A 21 -21.62 -22.19 40.29
C TYR A 21 -21.64 -20.71 40.65
N LYS A 22 -22.84 -20.18 40.89
CA LYS A 22 -23.03 -18.84 41.45
C LYS A 22 -23.21 -18.95 42.96
N CYS A 23 -22.43 -18.16 43.70
CA CYS A 23 -22.35 -18.18 45.14
C CYS A 23 -22.64 -16.78 45.69
N ASP A 24 -23.42 -16.69 46.76
CA ASP A 24 -23.62 -15.45 47.51
C ASP A 24 -22.95 -15.58 48.88
N ASN A 25 -21.83 -14.89 49.05
CA ASN A 25 -21.12 -14.81 50.32
C ASN A 25 -21.42 -13.46 50.99
N GLY A 26 -22.56 -13.39 51.68
CA GLY A 26 -22.91 -12.23 52.51
C GLY A 26 -23.10 -10.93 51.72
N GLY A 27 -23.67 -11.01 50.50
CA GLY A 27 -23.98 -9.86 49.65
C GLY A 27 -23.01 -9.63 48.49
N THR A 28 -21.95 -10.45 48.38
CA THR A 28 -21.03 -10.43 47.23
C THR A 28 -21.21 -11.69 46.38
N VAL A 29 -21.59 -11.49 45.12
CA VAL A 29 -21.77 -12.58 44.15
C VAL A 29 -20.42 -12.99 43.56
N VAL A 30 -20.06 -14.26 43.74
CA VAL A 30 -18.83 -14.86 43.20
C VAL A 30 -19.18 -16.05 42.32
N TYR A 31 -18.44 -16.22 41.22
CA TYR A 31 -18.57 -17.36 40.31
C TYR A 31 -17.39 -18.30 40.50
N SER A 32 -17.68 -19.60 40.66
CA SER A 32 -16.68 -20.63 40.92
C SER A 32 -16.88 -21.83 40.00
N GLN A 33 -15.77 -22.45 39.60
CA GLN A 33 -15.75 -23.72 38.87
C GLN A 33 -15.94 -24.94 39.78
N PHE A 34 -15.96 -24.73 41.11
CA PHE A 34 -16.22 -25.75 42.12
C PHE A 34 -17.43 -25.34 43.00
N PRO A 35 -18.22 -26.31 43.49
CA PRO A 35 -19.33 -26.04 44.39
C PRO A 35 -18.86 -25.34 45.68
N CYS A 36 -19.54 -24.26 46.05
CA CYS A 36 -19.06 -23.29 47.05
C CYS A 36 -19.82 -23.32 48.39
N GLY A 37 -20.72 -24.29 48.58
CA GLY A 37 -21.47 -24.50 49.82
C GLY A 37 -22.96 -24.74 49.60
N ASP A 38 -23.74 -24.69 50.69
CA ASP A 38 -25.14 -25.15 50.72
C ASP A 38 -26.11 -24.32 49.85
N ASN A 39 -25.76 -23.07 49.51
CA ASN A 39 -26.57 -22.18 48.67
C ASN A 39 -26.06 -22.05 47.23
N GLN A 40 -25.49 -23.12 46.69
CA GLN A 40 -24.98 -23.12 45.31
C GLN A 40 -26.12 -23.14 44.28
N GLN A 41 -26.08 -22.22 43.34
CA GLN A 41 -26.94 -22.25 42.15
C GLN A 41 -26.10 -22.65 40.94
N VAL A 42 -26.48 -23.75 40.28
CA VAL A 42 -25.85 -24.18 39.02
C VAL A 42 -26.28 -23.22 37.93
N VAL A 43 -25.32 -22.54 37.32
CA VAL A 43 -25.56 -21.67 36.16
C VAL A 43 -25.22 -22.46 34.90
N THR A 44 -26.25 -22.82 34.14
CA THR A 44 -26.07 -23.36 32.79
C THR A 44 -25.71 -22.21 31.87
N ILE A 45 -24.42 -22.09 31.54
CA ILE A 45 -23.96 -21.19 30.49
C ILE A 45 -24.31 -21.84 29.16
N THR A 46 -25.42 -21.43 28.56
CA THR A 46 -25.71 -21.78 27.16
C THR A 46 -24.87 -20.85 26.29
N PRO A 47 -23.79 -21.33 25.64
CA PRO A 47 -23.10 -20.51 24.66
C PRO A 47 -24.11 -20.09 23.58
N PRO A 48 -24.03 -18.85 23.06
CA PRO A 48 -24.86 -18.47 21.93
C PRO A 48 -24.72 -19.53 20.84
N PRO A 49 -25.81 -19.89 20.13
CA PRO A 49 -25.71 -20.85 19.04
C PRO A 49 -24.56 -20.39 18.15
N LYS A 50 -23.58 -21.27 17.90
CA LYS A 50 -22.58 -21.01 16.86
C LYS A 50 -23.42 -20.69 15.63
N MET A 51 -23.31 -19.45 15.15
CA MET A 51 -24.00 -19.03 13.94
C MET A 51 -23.65 -20.09 12.91
N SER A 52 -24.65 -20.82 12.42
CA SER A 52 -24.47 -21.76 11.33
C SER A 52 -23.69 -21.01 10.27
N THR A 53 -22.43 -21.37 10.08
CA THR A 53 -21.61 -20.88 8.97
C THR A 53 -22.31 -21.43 7.75
N ASN A 54 -23.29 -20.68 7.26
CA ASN A 54 -23.79 -20.88 5.92
C ASN A 54 -22.54 -20.69 5.07
N GLU A 55 -22.02 -21.76 4.48
CA GLU A 55 -20.83 -21.70 3.61
C GLU A 55 -21.03 -20.64 2.49
N HIS A 56 -22.28 -20.32 2.18
CA HIS A 56 -22.70 -19.20 1.33
C HIS A 56 -22.50 -17.79 1.94
N ALA A 57 -22.70 -17.60 3.25
CA ALA A 57 -22.45 -16.32 3.91
C ALA A 57 -20.95 -16.04 4.04
N ASP A 58 -20.15 -17.05 4.39
CA ASP A 58 -18.70 -16.94 4.46
C ASP A 58 -18.08 -16.72 3.07
N SER A 59 -18.60 -17.35 2.02
CA SER A 59 -18.13 -17.09 0.64
C SER A 59 -18.52 -15.71 0.11
N ILE A 60 -19.70 -15.17 0.47
CA ILE A 60 -20.08 -13.78 0.14
C ILE A 60 -19.19 -12.77 0.89
N ASP A 61 -18.87 -13.02 2.16
CA ASP A 61 -18.00 -12.15 2.95
C ASP A 61 -16.56 -12.17 2.42
N ASN A 62 -16.02 -13.35 2.11
CA ASN A 62 -14.72 -13.50 1.45
C ASN A 62 -14.68 -12.81 0.07
N LEU A 63 -15.75 -12.92 -0.74
CA LEU A 63 -15.83 -12.25 -2.05
C LEU A 63 -15.86 -10.72 -1.89
N LYS A 64 -16.59 -10.20 -0.90
CA LYS A 64 -16.60 -8.76 -0.58
C LYS A 64 -15.22 -8.30 -0.10
N HIS A 65 -14.59 -9.05 0.79
CA HIS A 65 -13.25 -8.75 1.29
C HIS A 65 -12.22 -8.72 0.15
N GLN A 66 -12.25 -9.72 -0.74
CA GLN A 66 -11.37 -9.78 -1.90
C GLN A 66 -11.61 -8.61 -2.87
N LYS A 67 -12.87 -8.24 -3.12
CA LYS A 67 -13.21 -7.07 -3.94
C LYS A 67 -12.73 -5.76 -3.29
N THR A 68 -12.81 -5.64 -1.98
CA THR A 68 -12.28 -4.47 -1.25
C THR A 68 -10.77 -4.39 -1.36
N LEU A 69 -10.05 -5.51 -1.23
CA LEU A 69 -8.60 -5.54 -1.41
C LEU A 69 -8.20 -5.14 -2.84
N GLU A 70 -8.87 -5.67 -3.85
CA GLU A 70 -8.65 -5.28 -5.26
C GLU A 70 -8.86 -3.78 -5.49
N GLN A 71 -9.91 -3.19 -4.90
CA GLN A 71 -10.15 -1.75 -4.98
C GLN A 71 -9.06 -0.91 -4.30
N VAL A 72 -8.54 -1.39 -3.17
CA VAL A 72 -7.42 -0.74 -2.47
C VAL A 72 -6.14 -0.82 -3.31
N ASP A 73 -5.84 -1.97 -3.91
CA ASP A 73 -4.67 -2.15 -4.77
C ASP A 73 -4.72 -1.21 -5.99
N LEU A 74 -5.87 -1.13 -6.66
CA LEU A 74 -6.07 -0.21 -7.79
C LEU A 74 -5.90 1.27 -7.37
N TYR A 75 -6.37 1.64 -6.18
CA TYR A 75 -6.20 2.98 -5.64
C TYR A 75 -4.73 3.30 -5.37
N VAL A 76 -3.99 2.38 -4.74
CA VAL A 76 -2.56 2.53 -4.46
C VAL A 76 -1.76 2.65 -5.75
N GLU A 77 -2.05 1.83 -6.76
CA GLU A 77 -1.40 1.91 -8.06
C GLU A 77 -1.64 3.26 -8.75
N LEU A 78 -2.90 3.72 -8.77
CA LEU A 78 -3.24 5.02 -9.34
C LEU A 78 -2.50 6.17 -8.64
N GLU A 79 -2.38 6.11 -7.32
CA GLU A 79 -1.67 7.12 -6.52
C GLU A 79 -0.16 7.12 -6.82
N GLN A 80 0.45 5.95 -7.01
CA GLN A 80 1.85 5.84 -7.43
C GLN A 80 2.07 6.45 -8.83
N ILE A 81 1.18 6.17 -9.77
CA ILE A 81 1.23 6.71 -11.14
C ILE A 81 1.15 8.25 -11.12
N LYS A 82 0.25 8.82 -10.31
CA LYS A 82 0.12 10.28 -10.17
C LYS A 82 1.38 10.91 -9.58
N ARG A 83 1.97 10.30 -8.56
CA ARG A 83 3.22 10.78 -7.97
C ARG A 83 4.36 10.77 -8.97
N GLU A 84 4.48 9.70 -9.77
CA GLU A 84 5.48 9.66 -10.84
C GLU A 84 5.22 10.77 -11.87
N PHE A 85 3.96 11.00 -12.26
CA PHE A 85 3.59 12.06 -13.18
C PHE A 85 4.05 13.44 -12.68
N GLU A 86 3.70 13.80 -11.43
CA GLU A 86 4.09 15.09 -10.82
C GLU A 86 5.62 15.26 -10.76
N GLN A 87 6.34 14.19 -10.42
CA GLN A 87 7.81 14.21 -10.38
C GLN A 87 8.43 14.45 -11.76
N LEU A 88 7.94 13.75 -12.79
CA LEU A 88 8.44 13.89 -14.16
C LEU A 88 8.07 15.25 -14.76
N GLU A 89 6.87 15.75 -14.49
CA GLU A 89 6.43 17.08 -14.91
C GLU A 89 7.28 18.17 -14.26
N GLY A 90 7.54 18.05 -12.95
CA GLY A 90 8.45 18.94 -12.23
C GLY A 90 9.86 18.92 -12.81
N LYS A 91 10.38 17.74 -13.15
CA LYS A 91 11.70 17.59 -13.81
C LYS A 91 11.72 18.25 -15.19
N ARG A 92 10.67 18.04 -15.99
CA ARG A 92 10.52 18.64 -17.31
C ARG A 92 10.56 20.16 -17.23
N ASN A 93 9.76 20.76 -16.34
CA ASN A 93 9.71 22.21 -16.14
C ASN A 93 11.07 22.77 -15.70
N ARG A 94 11.79 22.07 -14.80
CA ARG A 94 13.15 22.46 -14.41
C ARG A 94 14.11 22.45 -15.60
N LEU A 95 14.09 21.42 -16.45
CA LEU A 95 14.92 21.36 -17.64
C LEU A 95 14.62 22.49 -18.63
N MET A 96 13.34 22.82 -18.85
CA MET A 96 12.96 23.95 -19.70
C MET A 96 13.53 25.27 -19.17
N LYS A 97 13.38 25.53 -17.86
CA LYS A 97 13.95 26.73 -17.22
C LYS A 97 15.48 26.78 -17.32
N GLN A 98 16.15 25.65 -17.16
CA GLN A 98 17.61 25.55 -17.28
C GLN A 98 18.07 25.80 -18.72
N ARG A 99 17.37 25.24 -19.71
CA ARG A 99 17.61 25.51 -21.13
C ARG A 99 17.51 27.00 -21.41
N ASP A 100 16.39 27.61 -21.03
CA ASP A 100 16.11 29.02 -21.33
C ASP A 100 17.16 29.93 -20.67
N ALA A 101 17.51 29.68 -19.41
CA ALA A 101 18.58 30.41 -18.73
C ALA A 101 19.95 30.28 -19.42
N LYS A 102 20.27 29.08 -19.94
CA LYS A 102 21.53 28.84 -20.64
C LYS A 102 21.56 29.52 -22.01
N LEU A 103 20.44 29.49 -22.74
CA LEU A 103 20.30 30.19 -24.01
C LEU A 103 20.37 31.71 -23.82
N ASP A 104 19.72 32.26 -22.80
CA ASP A 104 19.80 33.67 -22.45
C ASP A 104 21.24 34.11 -22.13
N ALA A 105 21.98 33.29 -21.38
CA ALA A 105 23.38 33.54 -21.07
C ALA A 105 24.24 33.59 -22.35
N LEU A 106 24.00 32.66 -23.29
CA LEU A 106 24.69 32.64 -24.58
C LEU A 106 24.31 33.83 -25.45
N MET A 107 23.04 34.23 -25.47
CA MET A 107 22.57 35.41 -26.20
C MET A 107 23.24 36.69 -25.69
N ARG A 108 23.38 36.85 -24.37
CA ARG A 108 24.08 38.00 -23.78
C ARG A 108 25.57 38.01 -24.16
N LYS A 109 26.23 36.84 -24.14
CA LYS A 109 27.62 36.71 -24.60
C LYS A 109 27.75 37.10 -26.08
N LYS A 110 26.83 36.64 -26.93
CA LYS A 110 26.78 36.98 -28.36
C LYS A 110 26.67 38.50 -28.56
N GLN A 111 25.70 39.14 -27.89
CA GLN A 111 25.50 40.59 -27.96
C GLN A 111 26.73 41.38 -27.52
N SER A 112 27.46 40.93 -26.50
CA SER A 112 28.69 41.62 -26.05
C SER A 112 29.85 41.56 -27.05
N ALA A 113 29.83 40.58 -27.96
CA ALA A 113 30.91 40.34 -28.91
C ALA A 113 30.73 41.04 -30.27
N ASN A 114 29.55 41.61 -30.53
CA ASN A 114 29.16 42.18 -31.82
C ASN A 114 29.85 43.53 -32.16
N ASN A 115 30.87 43.93 -31.40
CA ASN A 115 31.52 45.25 -31.51
C ASN A 115 32.92 45.20 -32.16
N ASN A 116 33.36 44.07 -32.75
CA ASN A 116 34.65 44.00 -33.47
C ASN A 116 34.66 42.93 -34.58
N LEU A 117 35.64 43.01 -35.51
CA LEU A 117 35.80 42.09 -36.65
C LEU A 117 36.12 40.64 -36.22
N ALA A 118 36.78 40.46 -35.07
CA ALA A 118 36.95 39.15 -34.41
C ALA A 118 35.62 38.58 -33.86
N GLY A 119 34.60 39.44 -33.74
CA GLY A 119 33.27 39.14 -33.28
C GLY A 119 32.51 38.23 -34.24
N ALA A 120 32.73 38.32 -35.55
CA ALA A 120 32.00 37.48 -36.52
C ALA A 120 32.28 35.98 -36.32
N GLN A 121 33.54 35.58 -36.15
CA GLN A 121 33.90 34.18 -35.87
C GLN A 121 33.39 33.73 -34.49
N TRP A 122 33.46 34.64 -33.51
CA TRP A 122 32.99 34.39 -32.16
C TRP A 122 31.46 34.22 -32.11
N GLU A 123 30.70 35.03 -32.84
CA GLU A 123 29.25 34.93 -32.96
C GLU A 123 28.80 33.62 -33.60
N THR A 124 29.52 33.14 -34.62
CA THR A 124 29.26 31.82 -35.23
C THR A 124 29.45 30.73 -34.19
N SER A 125 30.56 30.73 -33.44
CA SER A 125 30.81 29.72 -32.41
C SER A 125 29.76 29.71 -31.30
N ILE A 126 29.28 30.88 -30.86
CA ILE A 126 28.20 30.97 -29.86
C ILE A 126 26.87 30.47 -30.45
N SER A 127 26.59 30.75 -31.72
CA SER A 127 25.36 30.29 -32.37
C SER A 127 25.36 28.76 -32.51
N GLU A 128 26.51 28.16 -32.81
CA GLU A 128 26.70 26.70 -32.78
C GLU A 128 26.50 26.12 -31.38
N GLU A 129 27.06 26.77 -30.35
CA GLU A 129 26.86 26.36 -28.95
C GLU A 129 25.38 26.44 -28.54
N MET A 130 24.67 27.49 -28.93
CA MET A 130 23.23 27.64 -28.68
C MET A 130 22.43 26.49 -29.32
N ASN A 131 22.74 26.13 -30.56
CA ASN A 131 22.10 25.01 -31.26
C ASN A 131 22.38 23.67 -30.56
N ALA A 132 23.63 23.44 -30.15
CA ALA A 132 24.02 22.23 -29.42
C ALA A 132 23.30 22.13 -28.07
N VAL A 133 23.23 23.25 -27.32
CA VAL A 133 22.49 23.34 -26.06
C VAL A 133 21.01 23.05 -26.26
N SER A 134 20.37 23.72 -27.23
CA SER A 134 18.95 23.48 -27.53
C SER A 134 18.69 22.01 -27.84
N LYS A 135 19.47 21.41 -28.73
CA LYS A 135 19.32 20.02 -29.15
C LYS A 135 19.49 19.04 -27.99
N SER A 136 20.44 19.28 -27.10
CA SER A 136 20.64 18.46 -25.89
C SER A 136 19.39 18.49 -25.01
N PHE A 137 18.92 19.69 -24.63
CA PHE A 137 17.75 19.82 -23.77
C PHE A 137 16.47 19.29 -24.43
N ASP A 138 16.29 19.52 -25.73
CA ASP A 138 15.12 19.03 -26.46
C ASP A 138 15.07 17.49 -26.49
N THR A 139 16.24 16.83 -26.53
CA THR A 139 16.31 15.37 -26.46
C THR A 139 15.83 14.87 -25.09
N ASP A 140 16.32 15.49 -24.00
CA ASP A 140 15.93 15.10 -22.64
C ASP A 140 14.45 15.40 -22.36
N ILE A 141 13.96 16.57 -22.79
CA ILE A 141 12.56 16.97 -22.65
C ILE A 141 11.65 16.01 -23.42
N LYS A 142 11.99 15.65 -24.66
CA LYS A 142 11.22 14.67 -25.45
C LYS A 142 11.15 13.31 -24.78
N SER A 143 12.24 12.88 -24.13
CA SER A 143 12.23 11.63 -23.36
C SER A 143 11.26 11.69 -22.18
N LEU A 144 11.22 12.81 -21.46
CA LEU A 144 10.26 13.02 -20.37
C LEU A 144 8.82 13.11 -20.88
N ASP A 145 8.58 13.80 -21.99
CA ASP A 145 7.26 13.93 -22.60
C ASP A 145 6.70 12.57 -22.99
N ALA A 146 7.51 11.73 -23.65
CA ALA A 146 7.12 10.37 -24.01
C ALA A 146 6.83 9.47 -22.78
N ARG A 147 7.34 9.80 -21.60
CA ARG A 147 7.00 9.10 -20.34
C ARG A 147 5.72 9.66 -19.72
N LEU A 148 5.58 10.98 -19.69
CA LEU A 148 4.38 11.66 -19.21
C LEU A 148 3.15 11.21 -20.01
N ASP A 149 3.24 11.13 -21.33
CA ASP A 149 2.16 10.67 -22.20
C ASP A 149 1.70 9.25 -21.83
N ARG A 150 2.64 8.34 -21.55
CA ARG A 150 2.30 6.97 -21.11
C ARG A 150 1.59 6.96 -19.76
N LEU A 151 2.03 7.77 -18.81
CA LEU A 151 1.38 7.88 -17.50
C LEU A 151 -0.02 8.49 -17.63
N VAL A 152 -0.20 9.48 -18.50
CA VAL A 152 -1.51 10.07 -18.80
C VAL A 152 -2.47 9.01 -19.35
N GLU A 153 -2.01 8.17 -20.29
CA GLU A 153 -2.85 7.08 -20.80
C GLU A 153 -3.22 6.06 -19.72
N LYS A 154 -2.29 5.72 -18.81
CA LYS A 154 -2.61 4.89 -17.64
C LYS A 154 -3.69 5.54 -16.76
N ILE A 155 -3.50 6.81 -16.38
CA ILE A 155 -4.48 7.54 -15.55
C ILE A 155 -5.87 7.59 -16.23
N LYS A 156 -5.92 7.77 -17.55
CA LYS A 156 -7.18 7.75 -18.32
C LYS A 156 -7.83 6.37 -18.29
N ALA A 157 -7.04 5.28 -18.42
CA ALA A 157 -7.56 3.93 -18.35
C ALA A 157 -8.25 3.64 -17.00
N PHE A 158 -7.65 4.08 -15.89
CA PHE A 158 -8.25 3.98 -14.55
C PHE A 158 -9.54 4.79 -14.36
N LYS A 159 -9.78 5.82 -15.19
CA LYS A 159 -10.98 6.68 -15.10
C LYS A 159 -12.14 6.19 -15.96
N ARG A 160 -11.95 5.20 -16.83
CA ARG A 160 -13.05 4.66 -17.64
C ARG A 160 -13.85 3.64 -16.78
N PRO A 161 -15.18 3.79 -16.69
CA PRO A 161 -16.04 2.86 -15.96
C PRO A 161 -16.09 1.47 -16.60
#